data_AF-A0A177I875-F1
#
_entry.id   AF-A0A177I875-F1
#
_cell.length_a   1.000
_cell.length_b   1.000
_cell.length_c   1.000
_cell.angle_alpha   90.00
_cell.angle_beta   90.00
_cell.angle_gamma   90.00
#
_symmetry.space_group_name_H-M   'P 1'
#
loop_
_entity.id
_entity.type
_entity.pdbx_description
1 polymer ?
#
loop_
_entity_poly.entity_id
_entity_poly.type
_entity_poly.pdbx_seq_one_letter_code
_entity_poly.pdbx_strand_id
1 'polypeptide(L)'
;MANVSERVVRRHPGLRHPAYIYRRRRIAALGILAFILLLVVFLAGACGPGPTQSLQGDQLGPDPEESAQEYQQRAAQTLEDARKETYALVTFNPAVDAATAAAAVEGAQRASALITQEDFVPIEIPEPIEGESREDVFHREVGTEKLNSVIIYDDAKALSEIAQGADVFAVEASPSDAAWGSFAIRPLMVNETGDN
;
A
#
# COMPACT_ATOMS: atom_id res chain seq x y z
N MET A 1 -70.48 -27.82 -73.12
CA MET A 1 -71.35 -27.18 -72.11
C MET A 1 -70.54 -27.02 -70.83
N ALA A 2 -70.29 -25.78 -70.44
CA ALA A 2 -69.47 -25.41 -69.29
C ALA A 2 -70.20 -25.69 -67.98
N ASN A 3 -69.47 -26.12 -66.95
CA ASN A 3 -69.98 -26.11 -65.58
C ASN A 3 -68.93 -25.44 -64.67
N VAL A 4 -69.22 -24.20 -64.33
CA VAL A 4 -68.53 -23.38 -63.34
C VAL A 4 -69.36 -23.52 -62.07
N SER A 5 -68.79 -24.01 -60.96
CA SER A 5 -69.42 -23.83 -59.64
C SER A 5 -68.38 -23.67 -58.53
N GLU A 6 -68.43 -22.48 -57.94
CA GLU A 6 -68.24 -22.15 -56.51
C GLU A 6 -66.97 -22.61 -55.79
N ARG A 7 -66.03 -21.66 -55.64
CA ARG A 7 -65.11 -21.64 -54.50
C ARG A 7 -65.81 -21.03 -53.28
N VAL A 8 -66.20 -21.88 -52.34
CA VAL A 8 -66.61 -21.46 -50.99
C VAL A 8 -65.35 -21.19 -50.15
N VAL A 9 -65.24 -19.94 -49.69
CA VAL A 9 -64.23 -19.47 -48.73
C VAL A 9 -64.56 -20.02 -47.34
N ARG A 10 -63.67 -20.82 -46.74
CA ARG A 10 -63.65 -21.02 -45.27
C ARG A 10 -62.43 -20.32 -44.68
N ARG A 11 -62.65 -19.27 -43.91
CA ARG A 11 -61.64 -18.67 -43.03
C ARG A 11 -61.42 -19.61 -41.83
N HIS A 12 -60.19 -20.04 -41.60
CA HIS A 12 -59.79 -20.70 -40.34
C HIS A 12 -59.36 -19.64 -39.31
N PRO A 13 -59.74 -19.78 -38.02
CA PRO A 13 -59.34 -18.86 -36.97
C PRO A 13 -57.86 -19.06 -36.62
N GLY A 14 -57.09 -17.96 -36.57
CA GLY A 14 -55.68 -17.97 -36.20
C GLY A 14 -55.47 -18.49 -34.77
N LEU A 15 -54.65 -19.52 -34.65
CA LEU A 15 -54.11 -20.03 -33.38
C LEU A 15 -53.25 -18.93 -32.73
N ARG A 16 -53.67 -18.48 -31.55
CA ARG A 16 -52.83 -17.64 -30.68
C ARG A 16 -51.66 -18.48 -30.17
N HIS A 17 -50.44 -18.18 -30.62
CA HIS A 17 -49.22 -18.81 -30.11
C HIS A 17 -48.99 -18.48 -28.61
N PRO A 18 -48.70 -19.47 -27.75
CA PRO A 18 -48.56 -19.25 -26.31
C PRO A 18 -47.19 -18.62 -25.98
N ALA A 19 -47.20 -17.39 -25.48
CA ALA A 19 -46.02 -16.57 -25.15
C ALA A 19 -45.16 -17.06 -23.96
N TYR A 20 -45.41 -18.25 -23.40
CA TYR A 20 -44.76 -18.72 -22.17
C TYR A 20 -43.38 -19.37 -22.42
N ILE A 21 -43.19 -20.04 -23.56
CA ILE A 21 -41.98 -20.81 -23.88
C ILE A 21 -40.78 -19.87 -24.14
N TYR A 22 -41.05 -18.69 -24.70
CA TYR A 22 -40.01 -17.72 -25.06
C TYR A 22 -39.40 -17.00 -23.85
N ARG A 23 -40.18 -16.79 -22.78
CA ARG A 23 -39.69 -16.16 -21.54
C ARG A 23 -38.76 -17.08 -20.75
N ARG A 24 -39.08 -18.38 -20.65
CA ARG A 24 -38.24 -19.35 -19.92
C ARG A 24 -36.87 -19.56 -20.58
N ARG A 25 -36.82 -19.60 -21.92
CA ARG A 25 -35.56 -19.70 -22.67
C ARG A 25 -34.69 -18.45 -22.54
N ARG A 26 -35.30 -17.26 -22.48
CA ARG A 26 -34.58 -16.00 -22.25
C ARG A 26 -34.01 -15.89 -20.83
N ILE A 27 -34.75 -16.33 -19.81
CA ILE A 27 -34.27 -16.37 -18.43
C ILE A 27 -33.10 -17.35 -18.28
N ALA A 28 -33.19 -18.53 -18.89
CA ALA A 28 -32.09 -19.49 -18.89
C ALA A 28 -30.84 -18.93 -19.60
N ALA A 29 -31.01 -18.27 -20.75
CA ALA A 29 -29.90 -17.66 -21.48
C ALA A 29 -29.22 -16.54 -20.68
N LEU A 30 -29.99 -15.69 -19.98
CA LEU A 30 -29.46 -14.64 -19.12
C LEU A 30 -28.73 -15.21 -17.91
N GLY A 31 -29.25 -16.28 -17.31
CA GLY A 31 -28.58 -16.98 -16.21
C GLY A 31 -27.23 -17.57 -16.61
N ILE A 32 -27.16 -18.20 -17.79
CA ILE A 32 -25.90 -18.75 -18.34
C ILE A 32 -24.91 -17.62 -18.61
N LEU A 33 -25.35 -16.51 -19.20
CA LEU A 33 -24.49 -15.36 -19.46
C LEU A 33 -23.91 -14.77 -18.17
N ALA A 34 -24.74 -14.57 -17.16
CA ALA A 34 -24.30 -14.06 -15.85
C ALA A 34 -23.30 -15.00 -15.18
N PHE A 35 -23.53 -16.31 -15.25
CA PHE A 35 -22.61 -17.32 -14.71
C PHE A 35 -21.26 -17.30 -15.42
N ILE A 36 -21.24 -17.23 -16.75
CA ILE A 36 -19.99 -17.11 -17.52
C ILE A 36 -19.23 -15.84 -17.13
N LEU A 37 -19.93 -14.72 -16.97
CA LEU A 37 -19.32 -13.45 -16.61
C LEU A 37 -18.68 -13.51 -15.20
N LEU A 38 -19.39 -14.08 -14.22
CA LEU A 38 -18.85 -14.31 -12.87
C LEU A 38 -17.66 -15.28 -12.89
N LEU A 39 -17.71 -16.33 -13.71
CA LEU A 39 -16.60 -17.27 -13.86
C LEU A 39 -15.37 -16.58 -14.43
N VAL A 40 -15.53 -15.72 -15.44
CA VAL A 40 -14.43 -14.94 -16.03
C VAL A 40 -13.84 -13.98 -14.99
N VAL A 41 -14.66 -13.27 -14.22
CA VAL A 41 -14.18 -12.40 -13.12
C VAL A 41 -13.43 -13.19 -12.06
N PHE A 42 -13.95 -14.35 -11.67
CA PHE A 42 -13.31 -15.24 -10.69
C PHE A 42 -11.96 -15.76 -11.21
N LEU A 43 -11.88 -16.23 -12.46
CA LEU A 43 -10.64 -16.70 -13.06
C LEU A 43 -9.64 -15.55 -13.28
N ALA A 44 -10.10 -14.36 -13.63
CA ALA A 44 -9.25 -13.17 -13.72
C ALA A 44 -8.71 -12.73 -12.35
N GLY A 45 -9.47 -12.91 -11.27
CA GLY A 45 -8.97 -12.69 -9.91
C GLY A 45 -8.01 -13.79 -9.43
N ALA A 46 -8.29 -15.05 -9.77
CA ALA A 46 -7.48 -16.19 -9.34
C ALA A 46 -6.18 -16.37 -10.16
N CYS A 47 -6.14 -15.86 -11.40
CA CYS A 47 -5.03 -16.02 -12.34
C CYS A 47 -4.53 -14.69 -12.93
N GLY A 48 -5.06 -13.56 -12.47
CA GLY A 48 -4.55 -12.24 -12.82
C GLY A 48 -3.13 -12.05 -12.28
N PRO A 49 -2.33 -11.15 -12.89
CA PRO A 49 -1.05 -10.80 -12.31
C PRO A 49 -1.30 -10.30 -10.89
N GLY A 50 -0.71 -10.97 -9.90
CA GLY A 50 -0.61 -10.42 -8.55
C GLY A 50 0.06 -9.03 -8.62
N PRO A 51 -0.06 -8.19 -7.57
CA PRO A 51 0.63 -6.90 -7.55
C PRO A 51 2.08 -7.13 -7.97
N THR A 52 2.44 -6.58 -9.14
CA THR A 52 3.81 -6.65 -9.63
C THR A 52 4.60 -5.76 -8.70
N GLN A 53 5.11 -6.33 -7.62
CA GLN A 53 6.17 -5.70 -6.85
C GLN A 53 7.27 -5.45 -7.89
N SER A 54 7.53 -4.18 -8.20
CA SER A 54 8.77 -3.81 -8.85
C SER A 54 9.89 -4.55 -8.12
N LEU A 55 10.84 -5.17 -8.84
CA LEU A 55 12.10 -5.53 -8.18
C LEU A 55 12.64 -4.22 -7.61
N GLN A 56 12.43 -4.02 -6.32
CA GLN A 56 12.78 -2.80 -5.61
C GLN A 56 14.29 -2.84 -5.45
N GLY A 57 14.99 -2.18 -6.37
CA GLY A 57 16.46 -2.09 -6.35
C GLY A 57 16.97 -1.20 -5.23
N ASP A 58 16.11 -0.29 -4.74
CA ASP A 58 16.41 0.63 -3.66
C ASP A 58 15.84 0.10 -2.34
N GLN A 59 16.68 0.00 -1.33
CA GLN A 59 16.35 -0.43 0.03
C GLN A 59 16.88 0.61 1.02
N LEU A 60 16.06 0.96 2.00
CA LEU A 60 16.46 1.71 3.19
C LEU A 60 16.66 0.75 4.36
N GLY A 61 17.64 1.05 5.20
CA GLY A 61 18.05 0.28 6.36
C GLY A 61 19.38 -0.46 6.17
N PRO A 62 19.89 -1.15 7.21
CA PRO A 62 21.21 -1.79 7.20
C PRO A 62 21.28 -3.00 6.28
N ASP A 63 22.37 -3.18 5.53
CA ASP A 63 22.54 -4.40 4.72
C ASP A 63 22.74 -5.68 5.57
N PRO A 64 22.45 -6.90 5.04
CA PRO A 64 22.50 -8.16 5.81
C PRO A 64 23.80 -8.50 6.55
N GLU A 65 24.92 -7.88 6.19
CA GLU A 65 26.25 -8.09 6.78
C GLU A 65 26.92 -6.77 7.21
N GLU A 66 26.18 -5.66 7.13
CA GLU A 66 26.69 -4.34 7.48
C GLU A 66 26.63 -4.15 9.00
N SER A 67 27.75 -3.72 9.59
CA SER A 67 27.76 -3.36 11.00
C SER A 67 26.96 -2.10 11.27
N ALA A 68 26.49 -1.94 12.51
CA ALA A 68 25.71 -0.77 12.91
C ALA A 68 26.45 0.56 12.63
N GLN A 69 27.77 0.57 12.79
CA GLN A 69 28.60 1.76 12.53
C GLN A 69 28.79 2.03 11.03
N GLU A 70 28.95 0.98 10.21
CA GLU A 70 29.00 1.12 8.75
C GLU A 70 27.67 1.65 8.21
N TYR A 71 26.55 1.13 8.72
CA TYR A 71 25.22 1.63 8.40
C TYR A 71 25.07 3.12 8.74
N GLN A 72 25.45 3.56 9.94
CA GLN A 72 25.41 4.98 10.31
C GLN A 72 26.22 5.87 9.36
N GLN A 73 27.42 5.41 8.96
CA GLN A 73 28.28 6.16 8.03
C GLN A 73 27.66 6.26 6.64
N ARG A 74 27.13 5.15 6.12
CA ARG A 74 26.46 5.10 4.83
C ARG A 74 25.20 5.96 4.83
N ALA A 75 24.37 5.85 5.87
CA ALA A 75 23.18 6.66 6.05
C ALA A 75 23.53 8.16 6.06
N ALA A 76 24.56 8.58 6.82
CA ALA A 76 25.02 9.96 6.81
C ALA A 76 25.47 10.44 5.42
N GLN A 77 26.16 9.58 4.66
CA GLN A 77 26.57 9.90 3.28
C GLN A 77 25.37 10.15 2.36
N THR A 78 24.26 9.41 2.52
CA THR A 78 23.04 9.65 1.71
C THR A 78 22.45 11.05 1.93
N LEU A 79 22.62 11.63 3.13
CA LEU A 79 22.16 12.99 3.44
C LEU A 79 22.99 14.05 2.70
N GLU A 80 24.30 13.83 2.57
CA GLU A 80 25.19 14.74 1.83
C GLU A 80 24.88 14.73 0.33
N ASP A 81 24.45 13.58 -0.19
CA ASP A 81 24.08 13.40 -1.59
C ASP A 81 22.65 13.88 -1.91
N ALA A 82 21.81 14.07 -0.90
CA ALA A 82 20.44 14.56 -1.06
C ALA A 82 20.41 16.02 -1.55
N ARG A 83 19.83 16.25 -2.73
CA ARG A 83 19.77 17.60 -3.36
C ARG A 83 18.35 18.16 -3.48
N LYS A 84 17.34 17.34 -3.20
CA LYS A 84 15.91 17.67 -3.28
C LYS A 84 15.21 17.06 -2.08
N GLU A 85 13.97 17.45 -1.87
CA GLU A 85 13.09 16.78 -0.93
C GLU A 85 12.97 15.29 -1.27
N THR A 86 13.12 14.44 -0.27
CA THR A 86 13.12 12.98 -0.43
C THR A 86 12.54 12.31 0.81
N TYR A 87 12.15 11.04 0.64
CA TYR A 87 11.82 10.19 1.78
C TYR A 87 13.09 9.83 2.53
N ALA A 88 12.99 9.68 3.85
CA ALA A 88 14.08 9.21 4.68
C ALA A 88 13.58 8.26 5.76
N LEU A 89 14.42 7.28 6.10
CA LEU A 89 14.24 6.39 7.23
C LEU A 89 14.97 6.97 8.44
N VAL A 90 14.22 7.36 9.47
CA VAL A 90 14.76 7.72 10.78
C VAL A 90 14.74 6.48 11.65
N THR A 91 15.92 5.96 11.97
CA THR A 91 16.07 4.77 12.82
C THR A 91 16.39 5.18 14.26
N PHE A 92 15.75 4.50 15.22
CA PHE A 92 16.01 4.64 16.65
C PHE A 92 16.71 3.39 17.19
N ASN A 93 17.66 3.58 18.10
CA ASN A 93 18.32 2.49 18.80
C ASN A 93 18.83 2.96 20.17
N PRO A 94 18.23 2.52 21.29
CA PRO A 94 17.12 1.57 21.38
C PRO A 94 15.81 2.12 20.78
N ALA A 95 14.82 1.24 20.56
CA ALA A 95 13.49 1.67 20.13
C ALA A 95 12.83 2.60 21.18
N VAL A 96 12.08 3.59 20.71
CA VAL A 96 11.53 4.68 21.54
C VAL A 96 10.00 4.66 21.59
N ASP A 97 9.35 5.41 22.47
CA ASP A 97 7.88 5.55 22.44
C ASP A 97 7.42 6.58 21.40
N ALA A 98 6.10 6.61 21.17
CA ALA A 98 5.44 7.55 20.26
C ALA A 98 5.76 9.02 20.55
N ALA A 99 5.76 9.44 21.81
CA ALA A 99 6.10 10.82 22.21
C ALA A 99 7.54 11.18 21.83
N THR A 100 8.51 10.33 22.18
CA THR A 100 9.92 10.55 21.85
C THR A 100 10.15 10.54 20.33
N ALA A 101 9.55 9.60 19.60
CA ALA A 101 9.65 9.55 18.14
C ALA A 101 9.02 10.79 17.48
N ALA A 102 7.86 11.23 17.94
CA ALA A 102 7.17 12.41 17.40
C ALA A 102 7.98 13.69 17.63
N ALA A 103 8.60 13.83 18.81
CA ALA A 103 9.51 14.94 19.11
C ALA A 103 10.76 14.90 18.22
N ALA A 104 11.36 13.72 18.01
CA ALA A 104 12.54 13.56 17.17
C ALA A 104 12.30 14.00 15.71
N VAL A 105 11.07 13.82 15.20
CA VAL A 105 10.69 14.20 13.83
C VAL A 105 9.75 15.40 13.77
N GLU A 106 9.66 16.21 14.83
CA GLU A 106 8.71 17.33 14.90
C GLU A 106 8.92 18.32 13.74
N GLY A 107 10.18 18.60 13.41
CA GLY A 107 10.57 19.50 12.33
C GLY A 107 10.32 18.95 10.92
N ALA A 108 9.95 17.67 10.77
CA ALA A 108 9.70 17.08 9.48
C ALA A 108 8.41 17.62 8.84
N GLN A 109 8.46 17.95 7.56
CA GLN A 109 7.32 18.36 6.74
C GLN A 109 6.20 17.31 6.76
N ARG A 110 6.57 16.02 6.72
CA ARG A 110 5.61 14.91 6.71
C ARG A 110 6.17 13.66 7.37
N ALA A 111 5.35 12.99 8.18
CA ALA A 111 5.61 11.63 8.67
C ALA A 111 4.68 10.67 7.92
N SER A 112 5.25 9.73 7.18
CA SER A 112 4.49 8.88 6.24
C SER A 112 4.17 7.50 6.80
N ALA A 113 5.06 6.93 7.60
CA ALA A 113 4.85 5.63 8.20
C ALA A 113 5.63 5.44 9.50
N LEU A 114 5.11 4.56 10.36
CA LEU A 114 5.73 4.11 11.59
C LEU A 114 6.16 2.66 11.44
N ILE A 115 7.29 2.29 12.03
CA ILE A 115 7.77 0.91 12.07
C ILE A 115 8.01 0.56 13.52
N THR A 116 7.29 -0.45 13.99
CA THR A 116 7.37 -0.88 15.38
C THR A 116 8.46 -1.93 15.60
N GLN A 117 8.85 -2.14 16.85
CA GLN A 117 9.90 -3.09 17.23
C GLN A 117 9.43 -4.55 17.18
N GLU A 118 8.14 -4.86 17.34
CA GLU A 118 7.70 -6.26 17.38
C GLU A 118 7.52 -6.82 15.96
N ASP A 119 6.78 -6.10 15.11
CA ASP A 119 6.39 -6.60 13.79
C ASP A 119 7.33 -6.16 12.66
N PHE A 120 8.08 -5.07 12.84
CA PHE A 120 8.96 -4.49 11.81
C PHE A 120 8.27 -4.21 10.46
N VAL A 121 6.95 -4.03 10.47
CA VAL A 121 6.15 -3.70 9.29
C VAL A 121 5.82 -2.20 9.28
N PRO A 122 5.93 -1.51 8.14
CA PRO A 122 5.48 -0.12 8.00
C PRO A 122 3.95 0.00 8.17
N ILE A 123 3.54 0.87 9.09
CA ILE A 123 2.16 1.29 9.32
C ILE A 123 2.02 2.70 8.74
N GLU A 124 1.26 2.85 7.65
CA GLU A 124 0.97 4.16 7.07
C GLU A 124 0.12 5.01 8.01
N ILE A 125 0.48 6.28 8.15
CA ILE A 125 -0.22 7.20 9.05
C ILE A 125 -0.74 8.44 8.32
N PRO A 126 -1.87 9.01 8.76
CA PRO A 126 -2.34 10.29 8.27
C PRO A 126 -1.51 11.44 8.86
N GLU A 127 -1.52 12.61 8.19
CA GLU A 127 -1.05 13.84 8.82
C GLU A 127 -2.02 14.27 9.94
N PRO A 128 -1.53 14.93 11.00
CA PRO A 128 -2.38 15.46 12.06
C PRO A 128 -3.43 16.44 11.52
N ILE A 129 -4.65 16.30 12.02
CA ILE A 129 -5.75 17.25 11.72
C ILE A 129 -5.77 18.40 12.73
N GLU A 130 -6.59 19.43 12.49
CA GLU A 130 -6.68 20.57 13.40
C GLU A 130 -7.06 20.13 14.83
N GLY A 131 -6.24 20.54 15.81
CA GLY A 131 -6.40 20.17 17.23
C GLY A 131 -5.75 18.85 17.63
N GLU A 132 -5.09 18.16 16.71
CA GLU A 132 -4.34 16.92 16.93
C GLU A 132 -2.84 17.15 16.71
N SER A 133 -2.01 16.59 17.58
CA SER A 133 -0.55 16.60 17.42
C SER A 133 -0.04 15.36 16.69
N ARG A 134 1.21 15.40 16.20
CA ARG A 134 1.85 14.22 15.61
C ARG A 134 2.02 13.08 16.63
N GLU A 135 2.26 13.41 17.89
CA GLU A 135 2.29 12.44 18.99
C GLU A 135 0.95 11.73 19.15
N ASP A 136 -0.17 12.46 19.09
CA ASP A 136 -1.52 11.88 19.19
C ASP A 136 -1.78 10.87 18.05
N VAL A 137 -1.37 11.21 16.82
CA VAL A 137 -1.42 10.28 15.68
C VAL A 137 -0.58 9.05 15.98
N PHE A 138 0.67 9.21 16.40
CA PHE A 138 1.56 8.06 16.64
C PHE A 138 0.99 7.16 17.74
N HIS A 139 0.56 7.73 18.86
CA HIS A 139 -0.06 6.98 19.96
C HIS A 139 -1.35 6.27 19.55
N ARG A 140 -2.17 6.85 18.68
CA ARG A 140 -3.37 6.17 18.18
C ARG A 140 -3.01 4.93 17.36
N GLU A 141 -2.00 5.03 16.50
CA GLU A 141 -1.67 3.96 15.56
C GLU A 141 -0.88 2.82 16.21
N VAL A 142 0.01 3.12 17.18
CA VAL A 142 0.89 2.08 17.79
C VAL A 142 0.65 1.86 19.30
N GLY A 143 -0.21 2.65 19.94
CA GLY A 143 -0.51 2.51 21.36
C GLY A 143 0.72 2.70 22.25
N THR A 144 1.13 1.65 22.95
CA THR A 144 2.30 1.61 23.83
C THR A 144 3.49 0.88 23.23
N GLU A 145 3.37 0.37 22.00
CA GLU A 145 4.46 -0.34 21.32
C GLU A 145 5.61 0.62 21.03
N LYS A 146 6.84 0.12 21.14
CA LYS A 146 8.04 0.90 20.86
C LYS A 146 8.28 0.98 19.35
N LEU A 147 8.63 2.16 18.90
CA LEU A 147 8.95 2.49 17.53
C LEU A 147 10.44 2.23 17.28
N ASN A 148 10.71 1.37 16.30
CA ASN A 148 12.03 1.15 15.77
C ASN A 148 12.45 2.28 14.82
N SER A 149 11.53 2.71 13.96
CA SER A 149 11.84 3.70 12.93
C SER A 149 10.59 4.50 12.51
N VAL A 150 10.81 5.66 11.89
CA VAL A 150 9.78 6.49 11.25
C VAL A 150 10.23 6.83 9.83
N ILE A 151 9.31 6.74 8.85
CA ILE A 151 9.55 7.30 7.52
C ILE A 151 9.05 8.73 7.49
N ILE A 152 9.93 9.65 7.10
CA ILE A 152 9.61 11.07 6.92
C ILE A 152 9.85 11.50 5.47
N TYR A 153 9.33 12.67 5.11
CA TYR A 153 9.60 13.34 3.85
C TYR A 153 9.98 14.79 4.11
N ASP A 154 11.19 15.19 3.69
CA ASP A 154 11.69 16.55 3.87
C ASP A 154 12.90 16.85 2.97
N ASP A 155 13.40 18.08 3.03
CA ASP A 155 14.65 18.51 2.42
C ASP A 155 15.91 18.08 3.20
N ALA A 156 17.06 18.07 2.52
CA ALA A 156 18.32 17.61 3.08
C ALA A 156 18.77 18.37 4.34
N LYS A 157 18.37 19.64 4.50
CA LYS A 157 18.73 20.44 5.67
C LYS A 157 17.95 19.95 6.89
N ALA A 158 16.63 19.79 6.75
CA ALA A 158 15.78 19.26 7.82
C ALA A 158 16.20 17.83 8.22
N LEU A 159 16.48 16.96 7.23
CA LEU A 159 16.96 15.60 7.50
C LEU A 159 18.29 15.59 8.28
N SER A 160 19.22 16.50 7.93
CA SER A 160 20.51 16.64 8.63
C SER A 160 20.36 17.21 10.05
N GLU A 161 19.35 18.05 10.30
CA GLU A 161 19.03 18.55 11.64
C GLU A 161 18.41 17.45 12.51
N ILE A 162 17.49 16.66 11.95
CA ILE A 162 16.90 15.49 12.62
C ILE A 162 17.97 14.44 12.95
N ALA A 163 18.94 14.22 12.06
CA ALA A 163 20.05 13.29 12.27
C ALA A 163 20.95 13.63 13.47
N GLN A 164 20.89 14.87 13.98
CA GLN A 164 21.62 15.31 15.17
C GLN A 164 20.83 15.11 16.47
N GLY A 165 19.60 14.60 16.39
CA GLY A 165 18.75 14.33 17.55
C GLY A 165 19.35 13.25 18.47
N ALA A 166 19.22 13.46 19.79
CA ALA A 166 19.85 12.58 20.78
C ALA A 166 19.32 11.13 20.76
N ASP A 167 18.05 10.95 20.39
CA ASP A 167 17.39 9.64 20.31
C ASP A 167 17.50 9.00 18.92
N VAL A 168 18.05 9.73 17.93
CA VAL A 168 18.17 9.27 16.55
C VAL A 168 19.47 8.49 16.37
N PHE A 169 19.35 7.24 15.93
CA PHE A 169 20.50 6.39 15.64
C PHE A 169 21.07 6.67 14.25
N ALA A 170 20.20 6.78 13.24
CA ALA A 170 20.59 7.08 11.87
C ALA A 170 19.43 7.73 11.11
N VAL A 171 19.76 8.55 10.11
CA VAL A 171 18.79 9.02 9.11
C VAL A 171 19.36 8.69 7.74
N GLU A 172 18.64 7.87 6.97
CA GLU A 172 19.02 7.48 5.62
C GLU A 172 18.04 8.09 4.62
N ALA A 173 18.54 8.92 3.72
CA ALA A 173 17.77 9.50 2.63
C ALA A 173 17.64 8.51 1.47
N SER A 174 16.43 8.35 0.96
CA SER A 174 16.18 7.61 -0.27
C SER A 174 16.62 8.43 -1.50
N PRO A 175 16.81 7.77 -2.65
CA PRO A 175 17.04 8.47 -3.92
C PRO A 175 15.99 9.55 -4.17
N SER A 176 16.42 10.70 -4.71
CA SER A 176 15.55 11.89 -4.85
C SER A 176 14.33 11.72 -5.78
N ASP A 177 14.29 10.64 -6.56
CA ASP A 177 13.21 10.26 -7.46
C ASP A 177 12.35 9.11 -6.91
N ALA A 178 12.66 8.60 -5.71
CA ALA A 178 11.87 7.56 -5.07
C ALA A 178 10.50 8.11 -4.64
N ALA A 179 9.46 7.35 -4.94
CA ALA A 179 8.11 7.61 -4.50
C ALA A 179 7.81 6.77 -3.26
N TRP A 180 6.82 7.19 -2.46
CA TRP A 180 6.31 6.35 -1.38
C TRP A 180 5.89 4.98 -1.91
N GLY A 181 6.34 3.92 -1.24
CA GLY A 181 6.09 2.54 -1.65
C GLY A 181 6.97 2.03 -2.80
N SER A 182 7.92 2.83 -3.32
CA SER A 182 8.85 2.41 -4.39
C SER A 182 10.25 1.99 -3.91
N PHE A 183 10.51 2.03 -2.60
CA PHE A 183 11.73 1.52 -1.96
C PHE A 183 11.37 0.44 -0.94
N ALA A 184 12.27 -0.53 -0.73
CA ALA A 184 12.13 -1.54 0.32
C ALA A 184 12.60 -0.96 1.65
N ILE A 185 12.11 -1.50 2.77
CA ILE A 185 12.54 -1.09 4.11
C ILE A 185 13.04 -2.34 4.84
N ARG A 186 14.21 -2.23 5.45
CA ARG A 186 14.80 -3.26 6.30
C ARG A 186 15.16 -2.62 7.64
N PRO A 187 14.28 -2.72 8.63
CA PRO A 187 14.53 -2.08 9.92
C PRO A 187 15.78 -2.62 10.61
N LEU A 188 16.46 -1.76 11.38
CA LEU A 188 17.59 -2.19 12.19
C LEU A 188 17.08 -3.16 13.28
N MET A 189 17.39 -4.44 13.11
CA MET A 189 17.12 -5.45 14.11
C MET A 189 18.31 -5.50 15.07
N VAL A 190 18.11 -5.02 16.30
CA VAL A 190 19.11 -5.22 17.35
C VAL A 190 18.99 -6.66 17.81
N ASN A 191 20.01 -7.46 17.52
CA ASN A 191 20.12 -8.77 18.15
C ASN A 191 20.36 -8.54 19.65
N GLU A 192 19.51 -9.08 20.52
CA GLU A 192 19.76 -9.14 21.98
C GLU A 192 21.00 -9.99 22.35
N THR A 193 21.85 -10.34 21.39
CA THR A 193 23.05 -11.15 21.56
C THR A 193 24.30 -10.30 21.36
N GLY A 194 24.50 -9.38 22.29
CA GLY A 194 25.75 -8.64 22.49
C GLY A 194 26.10 -8.58 23.97
N ASP A 195 25.94 -9.71 24.66
CA ASP A 195 26.36 -9.86 26.07
C ASP A 195 27.85 -10.25 26.10
N ASN A 196 28.66 -9.31 26.60
CA ASN A 196 30.10 -9.34 26.94
C ASN A 196 31.14 -8.96 25.87
#